data_AF-A0A0J1BUW4-F1
#
_entry.id   AF-A0A0J1BUW4-F1
#
_cell.length_a   1.000
_cell.length_b   1.000
_cell.length_c   1.000
_cell.angle_alpha   90.00
_cell.angle_beta   90.00
_cell.angle_gamma   90.00
#
_symmetry.space_group_name_H-M   'P 1'
#
loop_
_entity.id
_entity.type
_entity.pdbx_description
1 polymer ?
#
loop_
_entity_poly.entity_id
_entity_poly.type
_entity_poly.pdbx_seq_one_letter_code
_entity_poly.pdbx_strand_id
1 'polypeptide(L)'
;LIAKMEHAGVSKPVVGVTVPTGYSFNLDGTAIYLTMAALFVASAMGNPLALGEQISLLVFMIIASKGAAGVTGAGLATLAGGLQSHRPDLVDGVGIIVGIDRFMSEARALTNFTGNAVATLLIGKWTRELDLDQVERVLSGQDRFDESTMAAHSHGAPEQDAGADGAGVEDSVAEKVEAAAGTR
;
A
#
# COMPACT_ATOMS: atom_id res chain seq x y z
N LEU A 1 1.30 -5.22 -3.88
CA LEU A 1 1.05 -4.22 -4.95
C LEU A 1 2.33 -3.89 -5.71
N ILE A 2 3.44 -3.53 -5.02
CA ILE A 2 4.74 -3.19 -5.63
C ILE A 2 5.14 -4.15 -6.76
N ALA A 3 5.36 -5.43 -6.46
CA ALA A 3 5.78 -6.42 -7.46
C ALA A 3 4.80 -6.56 -8.64
N LYS A 4 3.49 -6.43 -8.39
CA LYS A 4 2.47 -6.50 -9.45
C LYS A 4 2.51 -5.27 -10.37
N MET A 5 2.85 -4.09 -9.83
CA MET A 5 3.01 -2.88 -10.64
C MET A 5 4.31 -2.89 -11.44
N GLU A 6 5.39 -3.44 -10.87
CA GLU A 6 6.65 -3.66 -11.60
C GLU A 6 6.44 -4.64 -12.76
N HIS A 7 5.76 -5.76 -12.51
CA HIS A 7 5.39 -6.72 -13.56
C HIS A 7 4.46 -6.13 -14.62
N ALA A 8 3.55 -5.25 -14.22
CA ALA A 8 2.68 -4.55 -15.15
C ALA A 8 3.43 -3.57 -16.07
N GLY A 9 4.72 -3.31 -15.84
CA GLY A 9 5.58 -2.47 -16.69
C GLY A 9 5.84 -1.06 -16.17
N VAL A 10 5.55 -0.79 -14.90
CA VAL A 10 5.95 0.47 -14.25
C VAL A 10 7.35 0.32 -13.67
N SER A 11 8.22 1.31 -13.87
CA SER A 11 9.59 1.22 -13.37
C SER A 11 9.70 1.22 -11.84
N LYS A 12 10.73 0.53 -11.32
CA LYS A 12 10.99 0.40 -9.87
C LYS A 12 11.02 1.74 -9.13
N PRO A 13 11.68 2.82 -9.64
CA PRO A 13 11.66 4.11 -8.97
C PRO A 13 10.25 4.69 -8.80
N VAL A 14 9.41 4.59 -9.84
CA VAL A 14 8.03 5.11 -9.79
C VAL A 14 7.17 4.28 -8.83
N VAL A 15 7.23 2.95 -8.93
CA VAL A 15 6.48 2.07 -8.01
C VAL A 15 6.94 2.27 -6.56
N GLY A 16 8.25 2.35 -6.34
CA GLY A 16 8.86 2.51 -5.01
C GLY A 16 8.50 3.81 -4.30
N VAL A 17 8.10 4.85 -5.02
CA VAL A 17 7.60 6.10 -4.43
C VAL A 17 6.07 6.12 -4.36
N THR A 18 5.39 5.78 -5.46
CA THR A 18 3.94 5.95 -5.59
C THR A 18 3.15 5.00 -4.70
N VAL A 19 3.55 3.73 -4.62
CA VAL A 19 2.79 2.73 -3.84
C VAL A 19 2.91 2.97 -2.33
N PRO A 20 4.10 3.15 -1.73
CA PRO A 20 4.20 3.44 -0.30
C PRO A 20 3.50 4.74 0.10
N THR A 21 3.69 5.80 -0.70
CA THR A 21 3.00 7.09 -0.48
C THR A 21 1.48 6.92 -0.57
N GLY A 22 1.00 6.18 -1.57
CA GLY A 22 -0.41 5.87 -1.75
C GLY A 22 -1.02 5.09 -0.58
N TYR A 23 -0.31 4.14 0.03
CA TYR A 23 -0.84 3.42 1.19
C TYR A 23 -1.09 4.31 2.41
N SER A 24 -0.30 5.37 2.58
CA SER A 24 -0.49 6.33 3.67
C SER A 24 -1.50 7.43 3.32
N PHE A 25 -1.50 7.90 2.08
CA PHE A 25 -2.23 9.10 1.68
C PHE A 25 -3.47 8.86 0.82
N ASN A 26 -3.65 7.69 0.19
CA ASN A 26 -4.85 7.31 -0.56
C ASN A 26 -5.79 6.51 0.34
N LEU A 27 -6.50 7.25 1.21
CA LEU A 27 -7.50 6.71 2.12
C LEU A 27 -8.88 7.32 1.80
N ASP A 28 -9.11 7.54 0.52
CA ASP A 28 -10.31 8.22 0.05
C ASP A 28 -11.53 7.30 0.20
N GLY A 29 -11.34 5.99 0.04
CA GLY A 29 -12.37 5.00 0.38
C GLY A 29 -12.78 5.07 1.86
N THR A 30 -11.84 5.39 2.76
CA THR A 30 -12.16 5.61 4.18
C THR A 30 -12.93 6.92 4.36
N ALA A 31 -12.51 8.03 3.77
CA ALA A 31 -13.20 9.31 3.89
C ALA A 31 -14.64 9.25 3.33
N ILE A 32 -14.81 8.63 2.15
CA ILE A 32 -16.12 8.42 1.53
C ILE A 32 -16.99 7.54 2.44
N TYR A 33 -16.46 6.40 2.90
CA TYR A 33 -17.21 5.50 3.78
C TYR A 33 -17.66 6.18 5.06
N LEU A 34 -16.76 6.87 5.77
CA LEU A 34 -17.09 7.53 7.04
C LEU A 34 -18.17 8.60 6.87
N THR A 35 -18.08 9.38 5.79
CA THR A 35 -19.07 10.42 5.48
C THR A 35 -20.42 9.78 5.15
N MET A 36 -20.44 8.78 4.27
CA MET A 36 -21.67 8.09 3.89
C MET A 36 -22.30 7.31 5.04
N ALA A 37 -21.49 6.70 5.90
CA ALA A 37 -21.94 5.99 7.09
C ALA A 37 -22.59 6.97 8.09
N ALA A 38 -22.03 8.15 8.29
CA ALA A 38 -22.64 9.17 9.13
C ALA A 38 -23.98 9.67 8.57
N LEU A 39 -24.07 9.89 7.26
CA LEU A 39 -25.33 10.26 6.60
C LEU A 39 -26.37 9.15 6.69
N PHE A 40 -25.95 7.89 6.55
CA PHE A 40 -26.81 6.74 6.74
C PHE A 40 -27.35 6.66 8.17
N VAL A 41 -26.48 6.79 9.17
CA VAL A 41 -26.88 6.78 10.59
C VAL A 41 -27.91 7.89 10.86
N ALA A 42 -27.62 9.11 10.40
CA ALA A 42 -28.54 10.24 10.53
C ALA A 42 -29.90 9.99 9.88
N SER A 43 -29.90 9.40 8.69
CA SER A 43 -31.14 9.07 7.96
C SER A 43 -31.92 7.95 8.64
N ALA A 44 -31.22 6.91 9.12
CA ALA A 44 -31.83 5.79 9.83
C ALA A 44 -32.46 6.22 11.17
N MET A 45 -31.90 7.25 11.81
CA MET A 45 -32.43 7.85 13.04
C MET A 45 -33.51 8.92 12.79
N GLY A 46 -33.85 9.20 11.53
CA GLY A 46 -34.85 10.21 11.19
C GLY A 46 -34.40 11.66 11.42
N ASN A 47 -33.10 11.90 11.55
CA ASN A 47 -32.53 13.22 11.82
C ASN A 47 -31.41 13.56 10.81
N PRO A 48 -31.76 13.82 9.54
CA PRO A 48 -30.79 14.03 8.47
C PRO A 48 -29.94 15.28 8.70
N LEU A 49 -28.67 15.23 8.29
CA LEU A 49 -27.75 16.37 8.41
C LEU A 49 -28.07 17.47 7.40
N ALA A 50 -28.04 18.72 7.85
CA ALA A 50 -28.08 19.87 6.95
C ALA A 50 -26.80 19.97 6.12
N LEU A 51 -26.87 20.54 4.92
CA LEU A 51 -25.73 20.55 3.98
C LEU A 51 -24.43 21.14 4.59
N GLY A 52 -24.54 22.17 5.44
CA GLY A 52 -23.39 22.74 6.15
C GLY A 52 -22.72 21.75 7.11
N GLU A 53 -23.51 20.95 7.83
CA GLU A 53 -23.02 19.88 8.72
C GLU A 53 -22.37 18.76 7.91
N GLN A 54 -22.90 18.44 6.73
CA GLN A 54 -22.31 17.42 5.86
C GLN A 54 -20.93 17.85 5.37
N ILE A 55 -20.75 19.12 5.00
CA ILE A 55 -19.48 19.67 4.53
C ILE A 55 -18.45 19.70 5.67
N SER A 56 -18.83 20.21 6.85
CA SER A 56 -17.91 20.26 7.99
C SER A 56 -17.50 18.86 8.44
N LEU A 57 -18.45 17.93 8.51
CA LEU A 57 -18.19 16.53 8.83
C LEU A 57 -17.29 15.88 7.78
N LEU A 58 -17.54 16.10 6.49
CA LEU A 58 -16.68 15.59 5.40
C LEU A 58 -15.24 16.06 5.57
N VAL A 59 -15.02 17.36 5.83
CA VAL A 59 -13.67 17.91 6.05
C VAL A 59 -13.00 17.25 7.25
N PHE A 60 -13.72 17.09 8.36
CA PHE A 60 -13.24 16.37 9.53
C PHE A 60 -12.86 14.92 9.19
N MET A 61 -13.73 14.20 8.48
CA MET A 61 -13.52 12.81 8.10
C MET A 61 -12.35 12.64 7.14
N ILE A 62 -12.11 13.59 6.22
CA ILE A 62 -10.92 13.58 5.35
C ILE A 62 -9.66 13.64 6.19
N ILE A 63 -9.57 14.55 7.15
CA ILE A 63 -8.40 14.69 8.03
C ILE A 63 -8.25 13.43 8.90
N ALA A 64 -9.33 13.01 9.55
CA ALA A 64 -9.32 11.86 10.45
C ALA A 64 -8.98 10.55 9.72
N SER A 65 -9.37 10.40 8.44
CA SER A 65 -9.06 9.23 7.63
C SER A 65 -7.56 8.98 7.50
N LYS A 66 -6.73 10.04 7.48
CA LYS A 66 -5.26 9.89 7.40
C LYS A 66 -4.66 9.44 8.73
N GLY A 67 -5.25 9.84 9.85
CA GLY A 67 -4.84 9.37 11.19
C GLY A 67 -5.24 7.93 11.50
N ALA A 68 -6.22 7.38 10.79
CA ALA A 68 -6.71 6.00 10.97
C ALA A 68 -5.94 4.95 10.14
N ALA A 69 -4.91 5.36 9.38
CA ALA A 69 -4.15 4.48 8.51
C ALA A 69 -3.49 3.32 9.28
N GLY A 70 -3.78 2.08 8.88
CA GLY A 70 -3.07 0.89 9.36
C GLY A 70 -3.54 0.29 10.70
N VAL A 71 -4.58 0.86 11.33
CA VAL A 71 -5.12 0.32 12.60
C VAL A 71 -6.43 -0.41 12.36
N THR A 72 -6.47 -1.69 12.73
CA THR A 72 -7.67 -2.53 12.64
C THR A 72 -8.80 -1.95 13.50
N GLY A 73 -10.01 -1.81 12.94
CA GLY A 73 -11.16 -1.25 13.66
C GLY A 73 -11.18 0.28 13.82
N ALA A 74 -10.16 1.00 13.33
CA ALA A 74 -10.12 2.46 13.42
C ALA A 74 -11.26 3.15 12.67
N GLY A 75 -11.84 2.53 11.64
CA GLY A 75 -12.98 3.09 10.90
C GLY A 75 -14.19 3.39 11.78
N LEU A 76 -14.63 2.43 12.60
CA LEU A 76 -15.75 2.64 13.53
C LEU A 76 -15.42 3.68 14.60
N ALA A 77 -14.19 3.65 15.13
CA ALA A 77 -13.74 4.63 16.11
C ALA A 77 -13.73 6.06 15.52
N THR A 78 -13.27 6.21 14.27
CA THR A 78 -13.29 7.49 13.57
C THR A 78 -14.71 7.96 13.27
N LEU A 79 -15.61 7.06 12.86
CA LEU A 79 -17.02 7.38 12.65
C LEU A 79 -17.66 7.89 13.95
N ALA A 80 -17.48 7.15 15.05
CA ALA A 80 -17.98 7.54 16.36
C ALA A 80 -17.39 8.87 16.81
N GLY A 81 -16.09 9.09 16.63
CA GLY A 81 -15.43 10.36 16.96
C GLY A 81 -15.94 11.55 16.13
N GLY A 82 -16.16 11.36 14.83
CA GLY A 82 -16.68 12.41 13.97
C GLY A 82 -18.13 12.77 14.28
N LEU A 83 -18.98 11.76 14.51
CA LEU A 83 -20.34 11.98 15.02
C LEU A 83 -20.30 12.63 16.41
N GLN A 84 -19.47 12.17 17.33
CA GLN A 84 -19.32 12.78 18.65
C GLN A 84 -18.92 14.26 18.59
N SER A 85 -18.14 14.67 17.58
CA SER A 85 -17.72 16.06 17.39
C SER A 85 -18.80 16.95 16.76
N HIS A 86 -19.66 16.43 15.89
CA HIS A 86 -20.58 17.25 15.08
C HIS A 86 -22.05 16.99 15.41
N ARG A 87 -22.39 15.75 15.73
CA ARG A 87 -23.73 15.24 16.03
C ARG A 87 -23.69 14.17 17.15
N PRO A 88 -23.38 14.58 18.40
CA PRO A 88 -23.33 13.68 19.55
C PRO A 88 -24.60 12.83 19.73
N ASP A 89 -25.74 13.41 19.34
CA ASP A 89 -27.06 12.78 19.38
C ASP A 89 -27.17 11.53 18.50
N LEU A 90 -26.29 11.37 17.50
CA LEU A 90 -26.29 10.26 16.55
C LEU A 90 -25.29 9.14 16.89
N VAL A 91 -24.48 9.29 17.93
CA VAL A 91 -23.41 8.33 18.26
C VAL A 91 -23.96 6.94 18.55
N ASP A 92 -25.11 6.84 19.21
CA ASP A 92 -25.77 5.55 19.51
C ASP A 92 -26.15 4.78 18.24
N GLY A 93 -26.38 5.48 17.12
CA GLY A 93 -26.68 4.89 15.82
C GLY A 93 -25.48 4.20 15.15
N VAL A 94 -24.25 4.40 15.64
CA VAL A 94 -23.06 3.69 15.14
C VAL A 94 -23.21 2.17 15.29
N GLY A 95 -23.95 1.71 16.30
CA GLY A 95 -24.23 0.28 16.51
C GLY A 95 -24.86 -0.42 15.30
N ILE A 96 -25.62 0.31 14.48
CA ILE A 96 -26.25 -0.21 13.25
C ILE A 96 -25.19 -0.58 12.20
N ILE A 97 -24.07 0.14 12.16
CA ILE A 97 -22.98 -0.05 11.20
C ILE A 97 -22.06 -1.22 11.60
N VAL A 98 -21.93 -1.50 12.91
CA VAL A 98 -21.01 -2.53 13.43
C VAL A 98 -21.21 -3.89 12.74
N GLY A 99 -22.46 -4.26 12.47
CA GLY A 99 -22.80 -5.52 11.81
C GLY A 99 -22.23 -5.66 10.38
N ILE A 100 -22.02 -4.56 9.67
CA ILE A 100 -21.50 -4.56 8.29
C ILE A 100 -20.06 -4.06 8.19
N ASP A 101 -19.48 -3.52 9.27
CA ASP A 101 -18.20 -2.81 9.21
C ASP A 101 -17.06 -3.70 8.71
N ARG A 102 -17.08 -5.01 9.01
CA ARG A 102 -16.07 -5.94 8.49
C ARG A 102 -16.10 -6.03 6.97
N PHE A 103 -17.27 -6.22 6.39
CA PHE A 103 -17.44 -6.26 4.93
C PHE A 103 -17.08 -4.90 4.30
N MET A 104 -17.52 -3.82 4.91
CA MET A 104 -17.19 -2.46 4.45
C MET A 104 -15.69 -2.16 4.56
N SER A 105 -14.99 -2.73 5.54
CA SER A 105 -13.54 -2.61 5.68
C SER A 105 -12.81 -3.27 4.50
N GLU A 106 -13.28 -4.41 4.03
CA GLU A 106 -12.74 -5.07 2.84
C GLU A 106 -13.02 -4.25 1.58
N ALA A 107 -14.24 -3.72 1.42
CA ALA A 107 -14.59 -2.82 0.30
C ALA A 107 -13.74 -1.54 0.26
N ARG A 108 -13.44 -0.97 1.43
CA ARG A 108 -12.51 0.16 1.57
C ARG A 108 -11.10 -0.21 1.13
N ALA A 109 -10.60 -1.35 1.59
CA ALA A 109 -9.28 -1.84 1.22
C ALA A 109 -9.16 -2.05 -0.30
N LEU A 110 -10.20 -2.61 -0.93
CA LEU A 110 -10.25 -2.78 -2.39
C LEU A 110 -10.23 -1.44 -3.13
N THR A 111 -11.06 -0.48 -2.72
CA THR A 111 -11.10 0.86 -3.34
C THR A 111 -9.74 1.56 -3.26
N ASN A 112 -9.11 1.56 -2.08
CA ASN A 112 -7.80 2.18 -1.88
C ASN A 112 -6.71 1.46 -2.68
N PHE A 113 -6.76 0.12 -2.72
CA PHE A 113 -5.83 -0.69 -3.52
C PHE A 113 -5.95 -0.37 -5.02
N THR A 114 -7.16 -0.33 -5.56
CA THR A 114 -7.41 0.00 -6.96
C THR A 114 -6.97 1.42 -7.27
N GLY A 115 -7.28 2.39 -6.39
CA GLY A 115 -6.83 3.77 -6.53
C GLY A 115 -5.32 3.89 -6.61
N ASN A 116 -4.59 3.18 -5.75
CA ASN A 116 -3.13 3.14 -5.77
C ASN A 116 -2.58 2.48 -7.05
N ALA A 117 -3.16 1.36 -7.50
CA ALA A 117 -2.75 0.72 -8.74
C ALA A 117 -2.92 1.63 -9.98
N VAL A 118 -4.09 2.26 -10.10
CA VAL A 118 -4.39 3.19 -11.20
C VAL A 118 -3.50 4.43 -11.13
N ALA A 119 -3.29 5.00 -9.94
CA ALA A 119 -2.39 6.14 -9.76
C ALA A 119 -0.95 5.79 -10.17
N THR A 120 -0.44 4.62 -9.80
CA THR A 120 0.90 4.18 -10.18
C THR A 120 1.06 4.05 -11.71
N LEU A 121 0.05 3.53 -12.43
CA LEU A 121 0.06 3.51 -13.90
C LEU A 121 0.03 4.92 -14.50
N LEU A 122 -0.82 5.81 -13.96
CA LEU A 122 -0.94 7.19 -14.44
C LEU A 122 0.37 7.97 -14.26
N ILE A 123 0.98 7.88 -13.06
CA ILE A 123 2.27 8.53 -12.80
C ILE A 123 3.35 7.94 -13.70
N GLY A 124 3.45 6.61 -13.81
CA GLY A 124 4.40 5.97 -14.72
C GLY A 124 4.26 6.46 -16.17
N LYS A 125 3.01 6.61 -16.65
CA LYS A 125 2.75 7.16 -17.98
C LYS A 125 3.21 8.62 -18.10
N TRP A 126 2.93 9.46 -17.11
CA TRP A 126 3.33 10.88 -17.12
C TRP A 126 4.84 11.09 -17.03
N THR A 127 5.54 10.24 -16.28
CA THR A 127 7.00 10.29 -16.16
C THR A 127 7.72 9.56 -17.30
N ARG A 128 6.99 8.94 -18.25
CA ARG A 128 7.53 8.09 -19.33
C ARG A 128 8.33 6.88 -18.82
N GLU A 129 7.88 6.33 -17.70
CA GLU A 129 8.46 5.19 -16.97
C GLU A 129 7.48 4.00 -16.98
N LEU A 130 6.68 3.88 -18.04
CA LEU A 130 5.67 2.85 -18.25
C LEU A 130 5.88 2.18 -19.61
N ASP A 131 6.13 0.88 -19.59
CA ASP A 131 6.12 0.04 -20.79
C ASP A 131 4.67 -0.31 -21.16
N LEU A 132 4.14 0.37 -22.17
CA LEU A 132 2.76 0.17 -22.64
C LEU A 132 2.56 -1.21 -23.30
N ASP A 133 3.59 -1.76 -23.95
CA ASP A 133 3.50 -3.07 -24.58
C ASP A 133 3.42 -4.15 -23.51
N GLN A 134 4.16 -4.01 -22.41
CA GLN A 134 4.06 -4.90 -21.26
C GLN A 134 2.70 -4.78 -20.57
N VAL A 135 2.20 -3.56 -20.35
CA VAL A 135 0.85 -3.35 -19.79
C VAL A 135 -0.19 -4.10 -20.62
N GLU A 136 -0.15 -3.98 -21.94
CA GLU A 136 -1.11 -4.66 -22.83
C GLU A 136 -1.03 -6.18 -22.69
N ARG A 137 0.18 -6.78 -22.73
CA ARG A 137 0.36 -8.23 -22.54
C ARG A 137 -0.15 -8.73 -21.20
N VAL A 138 0.11 -7.98 -20.13
CA VAL A 138 -0.30 -8.34 -18.76
C VAL A 138 -1.82 -8.23 -18.61
N LEU A 139 -2.43 -7.13 -19.08
CA LEU A 139 -3.87 -6.90 -18.97
C LEU A 139 -4.69 -7.79 -19.91
N SER A 140 -4.15 -8.18 -21.07
CA SER A 140 -4.77 -9.18 -21.95
C SER A 140 -4.64 -10.61 -21.42
N GLY A 141 -3.91 -10.80 -20.32
CA GLY A 141 -3.67 -12.10 -19.69
C GLY A 141 -2.69 -13.00 -20.45
N GLN A 142 -1.91 -12.45 -21.38
CA GLN A 142 -0.85 -13.17 -22.11
C GLN A 142 0.40 -13.35 -21.25
N ASP A 143 0.65 -12.42 -20.32
CA ASP A 143 1.77 -12.46 -19.39
C ASP A 143 1.25 -12.34 -17.94
N ARG A 144 0.83 -13.47 -17.37
CA ARG A 144 0.22 -13.51 -16.03
C ARG A 144 1.31 -13.40 -14.97
N PHE A 145 1.06 -12.57 -13.97
CA PHE A 145 1.91 -12.47 -12.79
C PHE A 145 2.00 -13.84 -12.09
N ASP A 146 3.22 -14.32 -11.88
CA ASP A 146 3.46 -15.55 -11.13
C ASP A 146 3.70 -15.22 -9.65
N GLU A 147 2.71 -15.49 -8.79
CA GLU A 147 2.84 -15.26 -7.35
C GLU A 147 3.98 -16.06 -6.68
N SER A 148 4.42 -17.19 -7.27
CA SER A 148 5.49 -18.01 -6.67
C SER A 148 6.83 -17.27 -6.62
N THR A 149 7.05 -16.34 -7.55
CA THR A 149 8.25 -15.48 -7.60
C THR A 149 8.33 -14.49 -6.42
N MET A 150 7.21 -14.19 -5.76
CA MET A 150 7.19 -13.34 -4.56
C MET A 150 7.59 -14.08 -3.28
N ALA A 151 7.35 -15.40 -3.20
CA ALA A 151 7.63 -16.19 -2.00
C ALA A 151 9.13 -16.43 -1.79
N ALA A 152 9.91 -16.41 -2.88
CA ALA A 152 11.36 -16.63 -2.84
C ALA A 152 12.14 -15.50 -2.13
N HIS A 153 11.55 -14.31 -1.98
CA HIS A 153 12.17 -13.20 -1.25
C HIS A 153 11.86 -13.15 0.25
N SER A 154 11.10 -14.11 0.79
CA SER A 154 10.76 -14.18 2.23
C SER A 154 11.68 -15.10 3.06
N HIS A 155 12.65 -15.77 2.44
CA HIS A 155 13.75 -16.42 3.15
C HIS A 155 15.05 -16.09 2.42
N GLY A 156 15.97 -15.43 3.14
CA GLY A 156 17.26 -15.00 2.60
C GLY A 156 17.99 -16.13 1.87
N ALA A 157 18.16 -15.95 0.57
CA ALA A 157 19.19 -16.61 -0.20
C ALA A 157 20.27 -15.56 -0.49
N PRO A 158 21.57 -15.88 -0.26
CA PRO A 158 22.64 -14.91 -0.44
C PRO A 158 22.76 -14.53 -1.92
N GLU A 159 23.04 -13.26 -2.18
CA GLU A 159 23.40 -12.73 -3.49
C GLU A 159 24.49 -13.62 -4.12
N GLN A 160 24.16 -14.26 -5.25
CA GLN A 160 25.19 -14.77 -6.16
C GLN A 160 25.73 -13.57 -6.93
N ASP A 161 26.80 -13.00 -6.39
CA ASP A 161 27.68 -12.09 -7.10
C ASP A 161 28.37 -12.88 -8.22
N ALA A 162 27.97 -12.59 -9.47
CA ALA A 162 28.56 -13.15 -10.66
C ALA A 162 29.58 -12.17 -11.24
N GLY A 163 30.85 -12.37 -10.85
CA GLY A 163 31.97 -12.21 -11.75
C GLY A 163 32.98 -11.11 -11.42
N ALA A 164 34.09 -11.49 -10.81
CA ALA A 164 35.40 -10.95 -11.16
C ALA A 164 36.47 -12.02 -11.00
N ASP A 165 37.22 -12.23 -12.08
CA ASP A 165 38.38 -13.11 -12.20
C ASP A 165 39.37 -13.00 -11.04
N GLY A 166 39.87 -14.15 -10.60
CA GLY A 166 40.91 -14.23 -9.57
C GLY A 166 41.42 -15.64 -9.30
N ALA A 167 41.45 -16.52 -10.30
CA ALA A 167 42.17 -17.79 -10.18
C ALA A 167 43.68 -17.50 -10.15
N GLY A 168 44.29 -17.54 -8.95
CA GLY A 168 45.75 -17.60 -8.82
C GLY A 168 46.36 -16.77 -7.71
N VAL A 169 45.94 -16.91 -6.44
CA VAL A 169 46.74 -16.43 -5.30
C VAL A 169 46.53 -17.32 -4.07
N GLU A 170 46.82 -18.62 -4.15
CA GLU A 170 46.95 -19.44 -2.93
C GLU A 170 48.21 -20.32 -2.87
N ASP A 171 49.05 -20.33 -3.91
CA ASP A 171 50.27 -21.15 -3.94
C ASP A 171 51.58 -20.34 -3.75
N SER A 172 51.50 -19.05 -3.39
CA SER A 172 52.68 -18.17 -3.28
C SER A 172 53.11 -17.83 -1.84
N VAL A 173 52.39 -18.30 -0.82
CA VAL A 173 52.71 -17.95 0.59
C VAL A 173 53.36 -19.10 1.34
N ALA A 174 53.16 -20.36 0.91
CA ALA A 174 53.79 -21.52 1.52
C ALA A 174 55.29 -21.68 1.16
N GLU A 175 55.71 -21.27 -0.04
CA GLU A 175 57.10 -21.43 -0.50
C GLU A 175 58.07 -20.36 0.07
N LYS A 176 57.56 -19.24 0.58
CA LYS A 176 58.39 -18.14 1.12
C LYS A 176 58.70 -18.22 2.61
N VAL A 177 58.12 -19.18 3.34
CA VAL A 177 58.40 -19.36 4.79
C VAL A 177 59.51 -20.38 5.02
N GLU A 178 59.72 -21.33 4.10
CA GLU A 178 60.78 -22.36 4.22
C GLU A 178 62.17 -21.86 3.78
N ALA A 179 62.23 -20.79 2.97
CA ALA A 179 63.50 -20.17 2.52
C ALA A 179 64.14 -19.21 3.55
N ALA A 180 63.48 -18.90 4.67
CA ALA A 180 63.98 -17.95 5.69
C ALA A 180 64.43 -18.60 7.01
N ALA A 181 64.34 -19.93 7.17
CA ALA A 181 64.68 -20.63 8.41
C ALA A 181 65.99 -21.44 8.35
N GLY A 182 66.83 -21.26 7.32
CA GLY A 182 67.95 -22.15 7.07
C GLY A 182 69.25 -21.51 6.59
N THR A 183 69.73 -20.40 7.17
CA THR A 183 71.17 -20.07 7.13
C THR A 183 71.61 -19.09 8.23
N ARG A 184 71.83 -19.61 9.45
CA ARG A 184 73.04 -19.43 10.29
C ARG A 184 72.75 -19.82 11.73
#